data_AF-A0A3B9E7Y3-F1
#
_entry.id   AF-A0A3B9E7Y3-F1
#
_cell.length_a   1.000
_cell.length_b   1.000
_cell.length_c   1.000
_cell.angle_alpha   90.00
_cell.angle_beta   90.00
_cell.angle_gamma   90.00
#
_symmetry.space_group_name_H-M   'P 1'
#
loop_
_entity.id
_entity.type
_entity.pdbx_description
1 polymer ?
#
loop_
_entity_poly.entity_id
_entity_poly.type
_entity_poly.pdbx_seq_one_letter_code
_entity_poly.pdbx_strand_id
1 'polypeptide(L)'
;MRRLYYDEVLAELGWVPFAWLNVFANADLADKPVAEYDGKKSWGEAGCAIDFDQGRQQLKVSAGRTKGGLVCSGGFCRWEPAFKGFKAAWEWSF
;
A
#
# COMPACT_ATOMS: atom_id res chain seq x y z
N MET A 1 3.95 -1.02 -9.33
CA MET A 1 2.67 -0.42 -9.79
C MET A 1 1.57 -1.46 -9.65
N ARG A 2 0.47 -1.12 -8.98
CA ARG A 2 -0.71 -2.00 -8.84
C ARG A 2 -1.54 -1.95 -10.13
N ARG A 3 -2.06 -3.09 -10.58
CA ARG A 3 -2.89 -3.16 -11.79
C ARG A 3 -4.33 -2.78 -11.40
N LEU A 4 -4.76 -1.58 -11.77
CA LEU A 4 -6.15 -1.13 -11.62
C LEU A 4 -7.01 -1.83 -12.67
N TYR A 5 -8.20 -2.31 -12.29
CA TYR A 5 -9.24 -2.63 -13.26
C TYR A 5 -9.83 -1.32 -13.81
N TYR A 6 -10.36 -1.34 -15.05
CA TYR A 6 -10.80 -0.15 -15.81
C TYR A 6 -11.83 0.76 -15.09
N ASP A 7 -12.45 0.31 -14.00
CA ASP A 7 -13.48 1.04 -13.22
C ASP A 7 -13.00 1.44 -11.81
N GLU A 8 -11.68 1.52 -11.58
CA GLU A 8 -11.10 1.79 -10.27
C GLU A 8 -10.31 3.11 -10.25
N VAL A 9 -10.57 3.91 -9.21
CA VAL A 9 -9.85 5.16 -8.93
C VAL A 9 -8.94 4.93 -7.73
N LEU A 10 -7.64 5.07 -7.96
CA LEU A 10 -6.63 5.10 -6.91
C LEU A 10 -6.21 6.55 -6.67
N ALA A 11 -6.40 7.01 -5.44
CA ALA A 11 -5.87 8.27 -4.94
C ALA A 11 -4.72 7.98 -3.98
N GLU A 12 -3.51 8.43 -4.34
CA GLU A 12 -2.31 8.34 -3.50
C GLU A 12 -1.93 9.76 -3.06
N LEU A 13 -1.76 9.94 -1.75
CA LEU A 13 -1.27 11.16 -1.14
C LEU A 13 0.00 10.82 -0.39
N GLY A 14 1.09 11.49 -0.73
CA GLY A 14 2.38 11.34 -0.08
C GLY A 14 2.86 12.69 0.45
N TRP A 15 3.36 12.69 1.67
CA TRP A 15 4.02 13.83 2.28
C TRP A 15 5.36 13.41 2.86
N VAL A 16 6.44 14.02 2.38
CA VAL A 16 7.81 13.73 2.79
C VAL A 16 8.38 14.95 3.49
N PRO A 17 8.08 15.17 4.78
CA PRO A 17 8.56 16.33 5.52
C PRO A 17 10.08 16.27 5.77
N PHE A 18 10.66 15.07 5.79
CA PHE A 18 12.09 14.84 5.99
C PHE A 18 12.59 13.75 5.05
N ALA A 19 13.88 13.77 4.70
CA ALA A 19 14.48 12.75 3.83
C ALA A 19 14.39 11.31 4.38
N TRP A 20 14.21 11.17 5.70
CA TRP A 20 14.09 9.90 6.40
C TRP A 20 12.64 9.53 6.76
N LEU A 21 11.66 10.39 6.48
CA LEU A 21 10.26 10.17 6.87
C LEU A 21 9.32 10.44 5.71
N ASN A 22 8.58 9.40 5.34
CA ASN A 22 7.50 9.46 4.36
C ASN A 22 6.18 9.15 5.07
N VAL A 23 5.19 10.01 4.93
CA VAL A 23 3.81 9.78 5.35
C VAL A 23 2.96 9.60 4.11
N PHE A 24 2.14 8.54 4.08
CA PHE A 24 1.32 8.23 2.92
C PHE A 24 -0.12 7.92 3.32
N ALA A 25 -1.04 8.19 2.41
CA ALA A 25 -2.43 7.77 2.47
C ALA A 25 -2.87 7.36 1.06
N ASN A 26 -3.45 6.18 0.96
CA ASN A 26 -3.95 5.61 -0.27
C ASN A 26 -5.43 5.32 -0.10
N ALA A 27 -6.23 5.64 -1.11
CA ALA A 27 -7.64 5.30 -1.19
C ALA A 27 -7.92 4.69 -2.57
N ASP A 28 -8.44 3.48 -2.56
CA ASP A 28 -8.90 2.76 -3.73
C ASP A 28 -10.43 2.74 -3.71
N LEU A 29 -11.06 3.25 -4.76
CA LEU A 29 -12.50 3.21 -4.97
C LEU A 29 -12.81 2.42 -6.24
N ALA A 30 -13.76 1.50 -6.14
CA ALA A 30 -14.32 0.76 -7.27
C ALA A 30 -15.79 1.14 -7.44
N ASP A 31 -16.21 1.34 -8.68
CA ASP A 31 -17.60 1.68 -9.01
C ASP A 31 -18.59 0.55 -8.62
N LYS A 32 -18.14 -0.70 -8.82
CA LYS A 32 -18.88 -1.93 -8.53
C LYS A 32 -18.29 -2.71 -7.35
N PRO A 33 -19.12 -3.41 -6.57
CA PRO A 33 -18.62 -4.29 -5.52
C PRO A 33 -17.80 -5.41 -6.15
N VAL A 34 -16.54 -5.56 -5.73
CA VAL A 34 -15.64 -6.56 -6.30
C VAL A 34 -15.78 -7.86 -5.48
N ALA A 35 -16.35 -8.91 -6.11
CA ALA A 35 -16.63 -10.18 -5.44
C ALA A 35 -15.38 -10.85 -4.86
N GLU A 36 -14.23 -10.66 -5.51
CA GLU A 36 -12.93 -11.17 -5.06
C GLU A 36 -12.44 -10.53 -3.74
N TYR A 37 -13.03 -9.40 -3.33
CA TYR A 37 -12.64 -8.64 -2.15
C TYR A 37 -13.83 -8.38 -1.22
N ASP A 38 -14.58 -9.44 -0.89
CA ASP A 38 -15.65 -9.42 0.12
C ASP A 38 -16.80 -8.46 -0.27
N GLY A 39 -17.00 -8.24 -1.57
CA GLY A 39 -18.09 -7.43 -2.13
C GLY A 39 -17.98 -5.93 -1.80
N LYS A 40 -16.78 -5.42 -1.52
CA LYS A 40 -16.60 -4.02 -1.12
C LYS A 40 -16.26 -3.11 -2.30
N LYS A 41 -16.50 -1.82 -2.08
CA LYS A 41 -16.32 -0.75 -3.07
C LYS A 41 -15.17 0.19 -2.73
N SER A 42 -14.65 0.14 -1.50
CA SER A 42 -13.59 1.03 -1.06
C SER A 42 -12.59 0.34 -0.14
N TRP A 43 -11.33 0.69 -0.35
CA TRP A 43 -10.18 0.31 0.44
C TRP A 43 -9.37 1.57 0.70
N GLY A 44 -8.74 1.65 1.86
CA GLY A 44 -7.97 2.82 2.23
C GLY A 44 -6.95 2.46 3.29
N GLU A 45 -5.72 2.90 3.09
CA GLU A 45 -4.59 2.64 3.96
C GLU A 45 -3.83 3.94 4.16
N ALA A 46 -3.51 4.27 5.41
CA ALA A 46 -2.61 5.36 5.73
C ALA A 46 -1.46 4.84 6.59
N GLY A 47 -0.31 5.47 6.49
CA GLY A 47 0.86 5.02 7.21
C GLY A 47 2.03 5.97 7.10
N CYS A 48 3.14 5.54 7.69
CA CYS A 48 4.43 6.18 7.53
C CYS A 48 5.51 5.14 7.24
N ALA A 49 6.53 5.56 6.51
CA ALA A 49 7.76 4.83 6.28
C ALA A 49 8.91 5.66 6.82
N ILE A 50 9.77 5.02 7.60
CA ILE A 50 10.96 5.60 8.18
C ILE A 50 12.16 4.93 7.53
N ASP A 51 12.97 5.72 6.85
CA ASP A 51 14.21 5.28 6.23
C ASP A 51 15.38 5.52 7.21
N PHE A 52 16.06 4.44 7.57
CA PHE A 52 17.29 4.45 8.35
C PHE A 52 18.49 4.12 7.46
N ASP A 53 19.67 4.51 7.91
CA ASP A 53 20.95 4.24 7.23
C ASP A 53 20.94 4.60 5.73
N GLN A 54 20.51 5.83 5.41
CA GLN A 54 20.41 6.36 4.05
C GLN A 54 19.55 5.49 3.10
N GLY A 55 18.52 4.82 3.62
CA GLY A 55 17.58 4.01 2.82
C GLY A 55 17.93 2.53 2.74
N ARG A 56 18.94 2.07 3.49
CA ARG A 56 19.26 0.63 3.59
C ARG A 56 18.27 -0.14 4.46
N GLN A 57 17.64 0.53 5.41
CA GLN A 57 16.62 -0.05 6.26
C GLN A 57 15.36 0.81 6.19
N GLN A 58 14.23 0.19 5.89
CA GLN A 58 12.95 0.89 5.86
C GLN A 58 11.98 0.21 6.82
N LEU A 59 11.47 0.97 7.78
CA LEU A 59 10.35 0.57 8.63
C LEU A 59 9.09 1.23 8.12
N LYS A 60 8.18 0.44 7.58
CA LYS A 60 6.86 0.89 7.13
C LYS A 60 5.79 0.41 8.09
N VAL A 61 5.04 1.35 8.67
CA VAL A 61 3.87 1.07 9.50
C VAL A 61 2.65 1.64 8.81
N SER A 62 1.64 0.82 8.62
CA SER A 62 0.40 1.20 7.98
C SER A 62 -0.82 0.67 8.71
N ALA A 63 -1.91 1.40 8.59
CA ALA A 63 -3.19 1.09 9.19
C ALA A 63 -4.29 1.31 8.17
N GLY A 64 -5.23 0.38 8.13
CA GLY A 64 -6.42 0.50 7.31
C GLY A 64 -6.78 -0.81 6.64
N ARG A 65 -7.36 -0.68 5.46
CA ARG A 65 -7.84 -1.80 4.67
C ARG A 65 -7.24 -1.73 3.28
N THR A 66 -6.46 -2.74 2.92
CA THR A 66 -5.92 -2.87 1.57
C THR A 66 -6.70 -3.90 0.79
N LYS A 67 -6.95 -3.59 -0.48
CA LYS A 67 -7.31 -4.60 -1.47
C LYS A 67 -6.12 -5.55 -1.54
N GLY A 68 -6.35 -6.85 -1.35
CA GLY A 68 -5.31 -7.85 -1.64
C GLY A 68 -4.98 -7.84 -3.13
N GLY A 69 -4.00 -8.63 -3.55
CA GLY A 69 -3.78 -8.87 -4.97
C GLY A 69 -2.33 -8.91 -5.36
N LEU A 70 -2.11 -8.99 -6.67
CA LEU A 70 -0.78 -9.11 -7.24
C LEU A 70 -0.05 -7.75 -7.19
N VAL A 71 0.97 -7.65 -6.36
CA VAL A 71 1.87 -6.49 -6.30
C VAL A 71 3.15 -6.83 -7.03
N CYS A 72 3.42 -6.13 -8.12
CA CYS A 72 4.64 -6.30 -8.90
C CYS A 72 5.62 -5.14 -8.63
N SER A 73 6.82 -5.50 -8.19
CA SER A 73 7.96 -4.59 -7.98
C SER A 73 9.21 -5.22 -8.60
N GLY A 74 9.94 -4.46 -9.44
CA GLY A 74 11.21 -4.91 -10.03
C GLY A 74 11.14 -6.16 -10.92
N GLY A 75 9.96 -6.48 -11.50
CA GLY A 75 9.77 -7.69 -12.32
C GLY A 75 9.35 -8.94 -11.53
N PHE A 76 9.32 -8.87 -10.20
CA PHE A 76 8.76 -9.92 -9.35
C PHE A 76 7.36 -9.56 -8.90
N CYS A 77 6.41 -10.47 -9.11
CA CYS A 77 5.02 -10.30 -8.68
C CYS A 77 4.78 -11.17 -7.45
N ARG A 78 4.49 -10.54 -6.32
CA ARG A 78 4.07 -11.22 -5.09
C ARG A 78 2.58 -11.03 -4.87
N TRP A 79 1.90 -12.09 -4.48
CA TRP A 79 0.52 -11.98 -4.02
C TRP A 79 0.51 -11.44 -2.60
N GLU A 80 -0.05 -10.25 -2.40
CA GLU A 80 -0.28 -9.71 -1.06
C GLU A 80 -1.72 -10.01 -0.62
N PRO A 81 -1.93 -10.73 0.50
CA PRO A 81 -3.28 -10.99 0.99
C PRO A 81 -4.00 -9.68 1.34
N ALA A 82 -5.32 -9.66 1.15
CA ALA A 82 -6.15 -8.55 1.58
C ALA A 82 -6.04 -8.41 3.09
N PHE A 83 -5.77 -7.20 3.57
CA PHE A 83 -5.55 -6.96 4.97
C PHE A 83 -6.47 -5.86 5.49
N LYS A 84 -6.97 -6.05 6.73
CA LYS A 84 -7.73 -5.05 7.47
C LYS A 84 -7.16 -4.99 8.89
N GLY A 85 -6.54 -3.88 9.26
CA GLY A 85 -5.95 -3.69 10.58
C GLY A 85 -4.66 -2.87 10.51
N PHE A 86 -3.66 -3.29 11.29
CA PHE A 86 -2.32 -2.68 11.33
C PHE A 86 -1.26 -3.63 10.75
N LYS A 87 -0.44 -3.13 9.83
CA LYS A 87 0.68 -3.85 9.23
C LYS A 87 1.97 -3.10 9.53
N ALA A 88 2.97 -3.82 10.01
CA ALA A 88 4.34 -3.33 10.10
C ALA A 88 5.21 -4.19 9.19
N ALA A 89 5.97 -3.56 8.31
CA ALA A 89 6.94 -4.20 7.44
C ALA A 89 8.29 -3.56 7.71
N TRP A 90 9.29 -4.40 7.96
CA TRP A 90 10.67 -3.95 8.02
C TRP A 90 11.41 -4.57 6.84
N GLU A 91 11.90 -3.72 5.95
CA GLU A 91 12.70 -4.11 4.79
C GLU A 91 14.18 -3.76 5.03
N TRP A 92 15.07 -4.71 4.77
CA TRP A 92 16.52 -4.54 4.87
C TRP A 92 17.11 -4.78 3.48
N SER A 93 17.90 -3.83 3.00
CA SER A 93 18.67 -3.95 1.77
C SER A 93 20.15 -4.00 2.16
N PHE A 94 20.84 -5.06 1.76
CA PHE A 94 22.28 -5.28 1.99
C PHE A 94 23.13 -4.59 0.93
#